data_AF-A0AAD1SQC9-F1
#
_entry.id   AF-A0AAD1SQC9-F1
#
_cell.length_a   1.000
_cell.length_b   1.000
_cell.length_c   1.000
_cell.angle_alpha   90.00
_cell.angle_beta   90.00
_cell.angle_gamma   90.00
#
_symmetry.space_group_name_H-M   'P 1'
#
loop_
_entity.id
_entity.type
_entity.pdbx_description
1 polymer ?
#
loop_
_entity_poly.entity_id
_entity_poly.type
_entity_poly.pdbx_seq_one_letter_code
_entity_poly.pdbx_strand_id
1 'polypeptide(L)'
;MATLEAGTTTSTPQTTTQEEAQPQSEQQGYEQAAPPYPEFSNLATKQDIKALLADFRQTWAADIAVIQTDLQMVTDRVDTTEEDIIDVKQAVSTMEDSLQE
;
A
#
# COMPACT_ATOMS: atom_id res chain seq x y z
N MET A 1 -14.64 26.61 -60.12
CA MET A 1 -15.54 27.42 -60.99
C MET A 1 -16.91 27.45 -60.32
N ALA A 2 -17.56 28.62 -60.41
CA ALA A 2 -18.86 29.00 -59.83
C ALA A 2 -18.88 29.37 -58.34
N THR A 3 -19.71 30.38 -58.04
CA THR A 3 -19.58 31.42 -57.01
C THR A 3 -20.92 31.57 -56.26
N LEU A 4 -20.90 32.23 -55.08
CA LEU A 4 -22.01 32.93 -54.38
C LEU A 4 -23.05 32.01 -53.67
N GLU A 5 -23.68 32.32 -52.55
CA GLU A 5 -24.02 33.56 -51.83
C GLU A 5 -24.11 33.30 -50.31
N ALA A 6 -24.01 34.38 -49.52
CA ALA A 6 -24.20 34.41 -48.07
C ALA A 6 -25.70 34.30 -47.67
N GLY A 7 -25.98 33.88 -46.42
CA GLY A 7 -27.36 33.91 -45.90
C GLY A 7 -27.57 33.41 -44.46
N THR A 8 -27.21 34.27 -43.50
CA THR A 8 -27.85 34.50 -42.17
C THR A 8 -28.20 33.33 -41.23
N THR A 9 -27.49 33.30 -40.11
CA THR A 9 -27.91 32.69 -38.84
C THR A 9 -28.93 33.57 -38.09
N THR A 10 -29.59 32.93 -37.12
CA THR A 10 -30.18 33.50 -35.89
C THR A 10 -31.71 33.58 -35.87
N SER A 11 -32.36 32.53 -35.33
CA SER A 11 -33.69 32.64 -34.73
C SER A 11 -33.59 33.17 -33.31
N THR A 12 -34.18 34.34 -33.07
CA THR A 12 -34.61 34.84 -31.76
C THR A 12 -36.10 34.50 -31.52
N PRO A 13 -36.72 34.87 -30.38
CA PRO A 13 -36.94 34.07 -29.18
C PRO A 13 -38.45 33.80 -28.95
N GLN A 14 -38.82 33.11 -27.86
CA GLN A 14 -39.86 33.54 -26.90
C GLN A 14 -40.43 32.36 -26.11
N THR A 15 -40.20 32.40 -24.81
CA THR A 15 -40.97 31.73 -23.77
C THR A 15 -42.37 32.34 -23.72
N THR A 16 -43.43 31.54 -23.69
CA THR A 16 -44.70 31.94 -23.06
C THR A 16 -45.39 30.72 -22.45
N THR A 17 -45.56 30.79 -21.13
CA THR A 17 -46.24 29.85 -20.24
C THR A 17 -47.73 29.74 -20.55
N GLN A 18 -48.28 28.53 -20.58
CA GLN A 18 -49.70 28.30 -20.34
C GLN A 18 -49.86 27.44 -19.07
N GLU A 19 -50.52 28.06 -18.11
CA GLU A 19 -51.02 27.50 -16.86
C GLU A 19 -52.36 26.83 -17.16
N GLU A 20 -52.47 25.52 -16.96
CA GLU A 20 -53.76 24.84 -16.81
C GLU A 20 -53.71 23.94 -15.57
N ALA A 21 -54.68 24.20 -14.70
CA ALA A 21 -54.84 23.58 -13.39
C ALA A 21 -55.29 22.10 -13.48
N GLN A 22 -54.83 21.33 -12.49
CA GLN A 22 -55.07 19.91 -12.22
C GLN A 22 -56.56 19.46 -12.25
N PRO A 23 -56.78 18.13 -12.27
CA PRO A 23 -57.34 17.54 -11.06
C PRO A 23 -56.42 16.48 -10.44
N GLN A 24 -56.11 16.74 -9.16
CA GLN A 24 -55.47 15.86 -8.21
C GLN A 24 -56.34 14.59 -8.07
N SER A 25 -55.84 13.45 -8.52
CA SER A 25 -56.41 12.14 -8.21
C SER A 25 -55.37 11.36 -7.42
N GLU A 26 -55.66 11.19 -6.14
CA GLU A 26 -54.88 10.43 -5.17
C GLU A 26 -54.91 8.94 -5.58
N GLN A 27 -53.84 8.46 -6.19
CA GLN A 27 -53.46 7.05 -6.12
C GLN A 27 -52.21 6.95 -5.27
N GLN A 28 -52.41 6.57 -4.02
CA GLN A 28 -51.37 6.15 -3.09
C GLN A 28 -50.73 4.86 -3.63
N GLY A 29 -49.77 5.00 -4.54
CA GLY A 29 -48.84 3.94 -4.90
C GLY A 29 -47.74 3.90 -3.84
N TYR A 30 -47.46 2.72 -3.29
CA TYR A 30 -46.29 2.52 -2.43
C TYR A 30 -45.02 2.70 -3.27
N GLU A 31 -44.56 3.94 -3.49
CA GLU A 31 -43.16 4.18 -3.78
C GLU A 31 -42.42 4.00 -2.46
N GLN A 32 -42.20 2.73 -2.10
CA GLN A 32 -41.20 2.38 -1.11
C GLN A 32 -39.87 2.86 -1.69
N ALA A 33 -39.42 4.05 -1.28
CA ALA A 33 -38.05 4.47 -1.48
C ALA A 33 -37.17 3.30 -1.01
N ALA A 34 -36.46 2.66 -1.93
CA ALA A 34 -35.55 1.58 -1.58
C ALA A 34 -34.66 2.11 -0.43
N PRO A 35 -34.53 1.39 0.69
CA PRO A 35 -33.66 1.84 1.76
C PRO A 35 -32.28 2.10 1.17
N PRO A 36 -31.57 3.19 1.55
CA PRO A 36 -30.26 3.46 1.02
C PRO A 36 -29.40 2.21 1.23
N TYR A 37 -28.89 1.62 0.14
CA TYR A 37 -27.90 0.56 0.27
C TYR A 37 -26.73 1.16 1.05
N PRO A 38 -26.27 0.53 2.14
CA PRO A 38 -25.04 0.96 2.79
C PRO A 38 -23.92 0.82 1.76
N GLU A 39 -23.39 1.96 1.31
CA GLU A 39 -22.14 2.04 0.55
C GLU A 39 -21.03 1.47 1.43
N PHE A 40 -20.61 0.23 1.18
CA PHE A 40 -19.40 -0.31 1.77
C PHE A 40 -18.20 0.25 1.01
N SER A 41 -17.85 1.52 1.24
CA SER A 41 -16.56 2.04 0.80
C SER A 41 -15.46 1.44 1.68
N ASN A 42 -15.00 0.25 1.32
CA ASN A 42 -13.95 -0.48 2.02
C ASN A 42 -12.55 0.07 1.65
N LEU A 43 -12.46 1.38 1.39
CA LEU A 43 -11.22 2.04 1.01
C LEU A 43 -10.45 2.42 2.28
N ALA A 44 -9.25 1.87 2.43
CA ALA A 44 -8.33 2.29 3.47
C ALA A 44 -8.09 3.80 3.37
N THR A 45 -8.30 4.49 4.48
CA THR A 45 -8.07 5.93 4.55
C THR A 45 -6.57 6.21 4.54
N LYS A 46 -6.20 7.47 4.24
CA LYS A 46 -4.82 7.94 4.39
C LYS A 46 -4.28 7.71 5.82
N GLN A 47 -5.15 7.72 6.82
CA GLN A 47 -4.76 7.50 8.21
C GLN A 47 -4.47 6.02 8.47
N ASP A 48 -5.27 5.11 7.92
CA ASP A 48 -5.05 3.66 8.04
C ASP A 48 -3.73 3.25 7.38
N ILE A 49 -3.44 3.82 6.20
CA ILE A 49 -2.17 3.59 5.50
C ILE A 49 -0.98 4.11 6.32
N LYS A 50 -1.10 5.28 6.96
CA LYS A 50 -0.05 5.82 7.84
C LYS A 50 0.18 4.94 9.06
N ALA A 51 -0.89 4.44 9.68
CA ALA A 51 -0.81 3.55 10.82
C ALA A 51 -0.10 2.24 10.44
N LEU A 52 -0.50 1.62 9.32
CA LEU A 52 0.16 0.42 8.79
C LEU A 52 1.65 0.64 8.50
N LEU A 53 2.01 1.77 7.90
CA LEU A 53 3.41 2.11 7.63
C LEU A 53 4.22 2.33 8.91
N ALA A 54 3.62 2.90 9.96
CA ALA A 54 4.27 3.07 11.25
C ALA A 54 4.52 1.71 11.92
N ASP A 55 3.52 0.84 11.94
CA ASP A 55 3.63 -0.53 12.47
C ASP A 55 4.67 -1.35 11.72
N PHE A 56 4.67 -1.27 10.39
CA PHE A 56 5.66 -1.93 9.55
C PHE A 56 7.08 -1.46 9.90
N ARG A 57 7.30 -0.14 10.01
CA ARG A 57 8.61 0.42 10.39
C ARG A 57 9.04 -0.03 11.78
N GLN A 58 8.14 -0.03 12.75
CA GLN A 58 8.41 -0.42 14.13
C GLN A 58 8.82 -1.90 14.20
N THR A 59 8.05 -2.77 13.55
CA THR A 59 8.28 -4.22 13.55
C THR A 59 9.60 -4.56 12.87
N TRP A 60 9.82 -4.02 11.67
CA TRP A 60 11.04 -4.31 10.92
C TRP A 60 12.29 -3.73 11.58
N ALA A 61 12.18 -2.59 12.28
CA ALA A 61 13.31 -2.06 13.05
C ALA A 61 13.72 -3.02 14.18
N ALA A 62 12.75 -3.63 14.87
CA ALA A 62 13.02 -4.61 15.91
C ALA A 62 13.66 -5.89 15.32
N ASP A 63 13.09 -6.42 14.24
CA ASP A 63 13.60 -7.63 13.58
C ASP A 63 15.03 -7.41 13.04
N ILE A 64 15.30 -6.25 12.43
CA ILE A 64 16.64 -5.89 11.94
C ILE A 64 17.63 -5.83 13.10
N ALA A 65 17.25 -5.25 14.25
CA ALA A 65 18.12 -5.17 15.41
C ALA A 65 18.47 -6.56 15.99
N VAL A 66 17.50 -7.47 16.02
CA VAL A 66 17.72 -8.87 16.42
C VAL A 66 18.68 -9.56 15.45
N ILE A 67 18.43 -9.46 14.14
CA ILE A 67 19.29 -10.06 13.11
C ILE A 67 20.72 -9.51 13.20
N GLN A 68 20.89 -8.21 13.44
CA GLN A 68 22.21 -7.60 13.63
C GLN A 68 22.94 -8.16 14.85
N THR A 69 22.21 -8.37 15.96
CA THR A 69 22.76 -8.96 17.18
C THR A 69 23.19 -10.40 16.95
N ASP A 70 22.33 -11.20 16.31
CA ASP A 70 22.62 -12.60 15.99
C ASP A 70 23.81 -12.72 15.04
N LEU A 71 23.89 -11.85 14.03
CA LEU A 71 25.02 -11.82 13.10
C LEU A 71 26.33 -11.52 13.84
N GLN A 72 26.34 -10.52 14.73
CA GLN A 72 27.53 -10.19 15.51
C GLN A 72 27.97 -11.38 16.38
N MET A 73 27.03 -12.03 17.06
CA MET A 73 27.32 -13.22 17.88
C MET A 73 27.92 -14.36 17.03
N VAL A 74 27.43 -14.56 15.81
CA VAL A 74 27.98 -15.57 14.90
C VAL A 74 29.39 -15.19 14.45
N THR A 75 29.63 -13.91 14.11
CA THR A 75 30.96 -13.41 13.77
C THR A 75 31.95 -13.65 14.91
N ASP A 76 31.61 -13.26 16.14
CA ASP A 76 32.49 -13.44 17.31
C ASP A 76 32.83 -14.93 17.55
N ARG A 77 31.85 -15.82 17.33
CA ARG A 77 32.05 -17.27 17.44
C ARG A 77 32.94 -17.82 16.34
N VAL A 78 32.85 -17.29 15.12
CA VAL A 78 33.73 -17.68 14.01
C VAL A 78 35.15 -17.26 14.34
N ASP A 79 35.37 -16.01 14.77
CA ASP A 79 36.69 -15.50 15.13
C ASP A 79 37.33 -16.37 16.23
N THR A 80 36.58 -16.69 17.29
CA THR A 80 37.04 -17.59 18.36
C THR A 80 37.40 -18.98 17.83
N THR A 81 36.57 -19.53 16.93
CA THR A 81 36.82 -20.86 16.36
C THR A 81 38.08 -20.85 15.48
N GLU A 82 38.34 -19.76 14.76
CA GLU A 82 39.55 -19.62 13.95
C GLU A 82 40.81 -19.58 14.82
N GLU A 83 40.77 -18.86 15.95
CA GLU A 83 41.85 -18.85 16.95
C GLU A 83 42.10 -20.25 17.53
N ASP A 84 41.04 -20.95 17.95
CA ASP A 84 41.13 -22.32 18.47
C ASP A 84 41.77 -23.28 17.45
N ILE A 85 41.43 -23.15 16.16
CA ILE A 85 42.01 -23.97 15.09
C ILE A 85 43.51 -23.68 14.94
N ILE A 86 43.92 -22.42 15.03
CA ILE A 86 45.33 -22.03 14.97
C ILE A 86 46.11 -22.66 16.12
N ASP A 87 45.59 -22.58 17.33
CA ASP A 87 46.22 -23.11 18.54
C ASP A 87 46.35 -24.64 18.48
N VAL A 88 45.29 -25.33 18.08
CA VAL A 88 45.31 -26.79 17.89
C VAL A 88 46.35 -27.18 16.83
N LYS A 89 46.42 -26.45 15.71
CA LYS A 89 47.39 -26.72 14.66
C LYS A 89 48.83 -26.56 15.16
N GLN A 90 49.11 -25.54 15.96
CA GLN A 90 50.44 -25.33 16.55
C GLN A 90 50.80 -26.44 17.55
N ALA A 91 49.84 -26.85 18.39
CA ALA A 91 50.04 -27.93 19.35
C ALA A 91 50.33 -29.27 18.63
N VAL A 92 49.58 -29.58 17.57
CA VAL A 92 49.82 -30.77 16.74
C VAL A 92 51.22 -30.72 16.11
N SER A 93 51.61 -29.60 15.49
CA SER A 93 52.95 -29.44 14.91
C SER A 93 54.05 -29.68 15.94
N THR A 94 53.92 -29.12 17.14
CA THR A 94 54.89 -29.29 18.23
C THR A 94 55.00 -30.75 18.66
N MET A 95 53.86 -31.45 18.76
CA MET A 95 53.82 -32.86 19.12
C MET A 95 54.44 -33.75 18.03
N GLU A 96 54.18 -33.45 16.76
CA GLU A 96 54.78 -34.16 15.63
C GLU A 96 56.31 -34.00 15.60
N ASP A 97 56.81 -32.79 15.84
CA ASP A 97 58.26 -32.53 15.94
C ASP A 97 58.89 -33.32 17.10
N SER A 98 58.24 -33.33 18.26
CA SER A 98 58.72 -34.04 19.46
C SER A 98 58.74 -35.56 19.32
N LEU A 99 57.96 -36.13 18.40
CA LEU A 99 57.93 -37.57 18.12
C LEU A 99 59.00 -37.99 17.09
N GLN A 100 59.65 -37.05 16.42
CA GLN A 100 60.66 -37.31 15.40
C GLN A 100 62.11 -37.21 15.93
N GLU A 101 62.32 -36.71 17.16
CA GLU A 101 63.59 -36.71 17.90
C GLU A 101 63.80 -37.98 18.74
#